data_AF-A0A5S3YKM9-F1
#
_entry.id   AF-A0A5S3YKM9-F1
#
_cell.length_a   1.000
_cell.length_b   1.000
_cell.length_c   1.000
_cell.angle_alpha   90.00
_cell.angle_beta   90.00
_cell.angle_gamma   90.00
#
_symmetry.space_group_name_H-M   'P 1'
#
loop_
_entity.id
_entity.type
_entity.pdbx_description
1 polymer ?
#
loop_
_entity_poly.entity_id
_entity_poly.type
_entity_poly.pdbx_seq_one_letter_code
_entity_poly.pdbx_strand_id
1 'polypeptide(L)' 'GYRELRKRLCKEGFDVSEYGVKKLMNKLGLVVTQRIAYKVTTKRKHSDAVADNLLNQNFNPVDANQVWA' A
#
# COMPACT_ATOMS: atom_id res chain seq x y z
N GLY A 1 -1.07 -6.88 13.52
CA GLY A 1 -2.52 -7.23 13.50
C GLY A 1 -3.01 -7.70 14.86
N TYR A 2 -4.32 -7.92 15.07
CA TYR A 2 -4.83 -8.48 16.35
C TYR A 2 -4.16 -9.83 16.70
N ARG A 3 -3.81 -10.62 15.69
CA ARG A 3 -3.10 -11.90 15.83
C ARG A 3 -1.69 -11.74 16.41
N GLU A 4 -0.94 -10.74 15.95
CA GLU A 4 0.39 -10.43 16.50
C GLU A 4 0.30 -9.88 17.92
N LEU A 5 -0.69 -9.03 18.18
CA LEU A 5 -0.92 -8.49 19.51
C LEU A 5 -1.23 -9.61 20.50
N ARG A 6 -2.12 -10.55 20.11
CA ARG A 6 -2.37 -11.76 20.90
C ARG A 6 -1.10 -12.58 21.13
N LYS A 7 -0.30 -12.85 20.08
CA LYS A 7 0.96 -13.62 20.23
C LYS A 7 1.91 -12.96 21.23
N ARG A 8 2.04 -11.62 21.22
CA ARG A 8 2.87 -10.88 22.17
C ARG A 8 2.30 -10.95 23.58
N LEU A 9 1.01 -10.72 23.76
CA LEU A 9 0.35 -10.82 25.06
C LEU A 9 0.50 -12.23 25.68
N CYS A 10 0.33 -13.28 24.88
CA CYS A 10 0.56 -14.65 25.36
C CYS A 10 2.03 -14.91 25.70
N LYS A 11 2.99 -14.31 24.98
CA LYS A 11 4.41 -14.40 25.31
C LYS A 11 4.75 -13.65 26.61
N GLU A 12 4.04 -12.57 26.89
CA GLU A 12 4.13 -11.81 28.14
C GLU A 12 3.41 -12.49 29.32
N GLY A 13 2.74 -13.62 29.10
CA GLY A 13 2.09 -14.43 30.14
C GLY A 13 0.59 -14.17 30.30
N PHE A 14 -0.02 -13.36 29.44
CA PHE A 14 -1.48 -13.16 29.46
C PHE A 14 -2.21 -14.27 28.71
N ASP A 15 -3.15 -14.95 29.37
CA ASP A 15 -4.08 -15.84 28.69
C ASP A 15 -5.24 -15.03 28.11
N VAL A 16 -5.22 -14.82 26.79
CA VAL A 16 -6.19 -14.00 26.07
C VAL A 16 -6.70 -14.70 24.82
N SER A 17 -8.02 -14.72 24.69
CA SER A 17 -8.70 -15.21 23.48
C SER A 17 -8.60 -14.20 22.33
N GLU A 18 -8.69 -14.69 21.10
CA GLU A 18 -8.70 -13.82 19.91
C GLU A 18 -9.83 -12.79 19.94
N TYR A 19 -11.01 -13.20 20.41
CA TYR A 19 -12.17 -12.34 20.54
C TYR A 19 -11.95 -11.24 21.59
N GLY A 20 -11.35 -11.59 22.73
CA GLY A 20 -10.99 -10.63 23.79
C GLY A 20 -10.02 -9.57 23.27
N VAL A 21 -9.00 -9.97 22.52
CA VAL A 21 -8.04 -9.05 21.91
C VAL A 21 -8.70 -8.12 20.89
N LYS A 22 -9.59 -8.63 20.03
CA LYS A 22 -10.35 -7.81 19.08
C LYS A 22 -11.24 -6.78 19.81
N LYS A 23 -11.94 -7.19 20.86
CA LYS A 23 -12.79 -6.31 21.66
C LYS A 23 -11.98 -5.23 22.38
N LEU A 24 -10.81 -5.59 22.92
CA LEU A 24 -9.88 -4.66 23.55
C LEU A 24 -9.37 -3.62 22.54
N MET A 25 -8.95 -4.06 21.36
CA MET A 25 -8.51 -3.17 20.29
C MET A 25 -9.63 -2.20 19.87
N ASN A 26 -10.87 -2.67 19.70
CA ASN A 26 -11.99 -1.81 19.36
C ASN A 26 -12.31 -0.82 20.48
N LYS A 27 -12.30 -1.25 21.74
CA LYS A 27 -12.55 -0.38 22.91
C LYS A 27 -11.50 0.71 23.06
N LEU A 28 -10.25 0.40 22.72
CA LEU A 28 -9.12 1.32 22.78
C LEU A 28 -8.90 2.10 21.47
N GLY A 29 -9.70 1.87 20.43
CA GLY A 29 -9.53 2.51 19.12
C GLY A 29 -8.23 2.14 18.39
N LEU A 30 -7.62 0.99 18.71
CA LEU A 30 -6.36 0.55 18.13
C LEU A 30 -6.56 0.01 16.71
N VAL A 31 -6.02 0.70 15.72
CA VAL A 31 -6.03 0.29 14.31
C VAL A 31 -4.65 -0.19 13.89
N VAL A 32 -4.58 -1.33 13.22
CA VAL A 32 -3.32 -1.88 12.70
C VAL A 32 -3.03 -1.27 11.35
N THR A 33 -1.96 -0.49 11.27
CA THR A 33 -1.43 0.01 10.00
C THR A 33 -0.31 -0.90 9.51
N GLN A 34 -0.40 -1.39 8.28
CA GLN A 34 0.72 -2.08 7.65
C GLN A 34 1.76 -1.07 7.17
N ARG A 35 3.05 -1.42 7.28
CA ARG A 35 4.11 -0.62 6.69
C ARG A 35 3.99 -0.68 5.17
N ILE A 36 3.86 0.47 4.52
CA ILE A 36 3.95 0.56 3.06
C ILE A 36 5.43 0.67 2.69
N ALA A 37 5.93 -0.26 1.88
CA ALA A 37 7.34 -0.33 1.50
C ALA A 37 7.72 0.69 0.40
N TYR A 38 6.76 1.09 -0.42
CA TYR A 38 6.95 2.04 -1.51
C TYR A 38 6.43 3.42 -1.12
N LYS A 39 7.09 4.46 -1.60
CA LYS A 39 6.61 5.84 -1.53
C LYS A 39 6.25 6.25 -2.96
N VAL A 40 5.08 6.89 -3.14
CA VAL A 40 4.70 7.45 -4.43
C VAL A 40 5.74 8.50 -4.81
N THR A 41 6.57 8.18 -5.81
CA THR A 41 7.62 9.07 -6.32
C THR A 41 7.08 10.11 -7.29
N THR A 42 5.97 9.79 -7.97
CA THR A 42 5.40 10.63 -9.02
C THR A 42 3.92 10.86 -8.76
N LYS A 43 3.55 12.11 -8.44
CA LYS A 43 2.16 12.58 -8.54
C LYS A 43 2.01 13.34 -9.85
N ARG A 44 1.82 12.62 -10.96
CA ARG A 44 1.60 13.23 -12.29
C ARG A 44 0.31 14.05 -12.24
N LYS A 45 0.35 15.36 -12.50
CA LYS A 45 -0.88 16.09 -12.82
C LYS A 45 -1.12 15.90 -14.31
N HIS A 46 -2.37 15.63 -14.69
CA HIS A 46 -2.71 15.46 -16.11
C HIS A 46 -2.55 16.78 -16.90
N SER A 47 -2.48 17.91 -16.20
CA SER A 47 -2.16 19.23 -16.74
C SER A 47 -0.67 19.46 -16.99
N ASP A 48 0.21 18.60 -16.48
CA ASP A 48 1.66 18.78 -16.67
C ASP A 48 1.99 18.54 -18.15
N ALA A 49 2.67 19.51 -18.76
CA ALA A 49 3.07 19.43 -20.15
C ALA A 49 3.94 18.19 -20.37
N VAL A 50 3.64 17.46 -21.45
CA VAL A 50 4.51 16.39 -21.92
C VAL A 50 5.79 17.05 -22.42
N ALA A 51 6.94 16.57 -21.97
CA ALA A 51 8.22 17.08 -22.42
C ALA A 51 8.40 16.87 -23.94
N ASP A 52 9.08 17.80 -24.59
CA ASP A 52 9.32 17.74 -26.03
C ASP A 52 10.14 16.50 -26.42
N ASN A 53 9.76 15.87 -27.54
CA ASN A 53 10.41 14.67 -28.05
C ASN A 53 11.73 15.00 -28.77
N LEU A 54 12.77 15.31 -28.00
CA LEU A 54 14.10 15.69 -28.52
C LEU A 54 14.76 14.59 -29.37
N LEU A 55 14.39 13.32 -29.13
CA LEU A 55 14.92 12.16 -29.84
C LEU A 55 14.13 11.83 -31.12
N ASN A 56 13.04 12.55 -31.40
CA ASN A 56 12.11 12.28 -32.50
C ASN A 56 11.64 10.81 -32.57
N GLN A 57 11.46 10.17 -31.40
CA GLN A 57 10.92 8.82 -31.30
C GLN A 57 9.40 8.87 -31.45
N ASN A 58 8.91 8.60 -32.66
CA ASN A 58 7.49 8.67 -32.97
C ASN A 58 6.73 7.45 -32.44
N PHE A 59 6.21 7.54 -31.22
CA PHE A 59 5.32 6.53 -30.64
C PHE A 59 3.89 6.68 -31.16
N ASN A 60 3.63 6.09 -32.34
CA ASN A 60 2.31 6.03 -32.97
C ASN A 60 1.77 4.59 -32.98
N PRO A 61 1.37 4.02 -31.83
CA PRO A 61 0.73 2.71 -31.81
C PRO A 61 -0.64 2.80 -32.51
N VAL A 62 -0.91 1.82 -33.38
CA VAL A 62 -2.18 1.75 -34.13
C VAL A 62 -3.34 1.36 -33.21
N ASP A 63 -3.07 0.56 -32.17
CA ASP A 63 -4.06 0.10 -31.19
C ASP A 63 -3.46 -0.03 -29.78
N ALA A 64 -4.34 -0.10 -28.77
CA ALA A 64 -3.94 -0.33 -27.38
C ALA A 64 -3.23 -1.69 -27.21
N ASN A 65 -2.22 -1.74 -26.33
CA ASN A 65 -1.42 -2.93 -25.98
C ASN A 65 -0.52 -3.49 -27.10
N GLN A 66 -0.15 -2.68 -28.10
CA GLN A 66 0.88 -3.08 -29.06
C GLN A 66 2.29 -2.74 -28.56
N VAL A 67 3.22 -3.67 -28.77
CA VAL A 67 4.65 -3.48 -28.52
C VAL A 67 5.27 -2.88 -29.78
N TRP A 68 6.17 -1.92 -29.59
CA TRP A 68 6.88 -1.23 -30.67
C TRP A 68 7.77 -2.20 -31.46
N ALA A 69 7.90 -1.98 -32.77
CA ALA A 69 8.91 -2.64 -33.61
C ALA A 69 10.26 -1.88 -33.53
#